data_AF-A0AAD9YTS1-F1
#
_entry.id   AF-A0AAD9YTS1-F1
#
_cell.length_a   1.000
_cell.length_b   1.000
_cell.length_c   1.000
_cell.angle_alpha   90.00
_cell.angle_beta   90.00
_cell.angle_gamma   90.00
#
_symmetry.space_group_name_H-M   'P 1'
#
loop_
_entity.id
_entity.type
_entity.pdbx_description
1 polymer ?
#
loop_
_entity_poly.entity_id
_entity_poly.type
_entity_poly.pdbx_seq_one_letter_code
_entity_poly.pdbx_strand_id
1 'polypeptide(L)'
;MWTPLPGCKANGIYSTYHPYIYASPQRQTWLDQAEPEYSVYDFDNYRYFLGPNLQVGNIYPRDYARTFFDGMRESGQENPVNLLRCAWAGSQKYGALVWSGDIASSWSSFRNQLAAGLNMGIAGLPWWTTDIGGFHGGIPGDESFRELFVRWFQWGAFCPVMRLHGDREPKNGGLSSSSGAPNEIWSYGPVVYEICRKYLLIREQLRGYTRRLMAEAHKKGSPVIRPLFYEFPDDPQCWKLGATQYMYGDAYLCCPVVEKGMRKMDVYLPTLEHGEQWAFFSYTESEGRTWEGGSIIEVDCPLDWMPVFVRKSRA
;
A
#
# COMPACT_ATOMS: atom_id res chain seq x y z
N MET A 1 -31.05 6.10 11.77
CA MET A 1 -30.16 7.16 12.28
C MET A 1 -29.96 6.90 13.75
N TRP A 2 -28.80 6.36 14.14
CA TRP A 2 -28.47 6.10 15.55
C TRP A 2 -27.55 7.22 16.02
N THR A 3 -28.07 8.08 16.89
CA THR A 3 -27.29 9.09 17.61
C THR A 3 -26.56 8.38 18.74
N PRO A 4 -25.24 8.53 18.91
CA PRO A 4 -24.57 8.01 20.10
C PRO A 4 -25.11 8.72 21.35
N LEU A 5 -25.39 7.96 22.41
CA LEU A 5 -25.79 8.52 23.70
C LEU A 5 -24.67 9.43 24.26
N PRO A 6 -24.98 10.63 24.79
CA PRO A 6 -24.00 11.47 25.45
C PRO A 6 -23.50 10.77 26.73
N GLY A 7 -22.21 10.44 26.79
CA GLY A 7 -21.55 10.05 28.06
C GLY A 7 -20.81 8.70 28.07
N CYS A 8 -21.02 7.80 27.11
CA CYS A 8 -20.21 6.57 27.02
C CYS A 8 -18.91 6.83 26.25
N LYS A 9 -17.96 7.47 26.93
CA LYS A 9 -16.63 7.72 26.41
C LYS A 9 -15.83 6.41 26.37
N ALA A 10 -15.63 5.85 25.18
CA ALA A 10 -14.42 5.06 24.89
C ALA A 10 -13.13 5.90 25.07
N ASN A 11 -13.27 7.18 25.47
CA ASN A 11 -12.19 8.12 25.76
C ASN A 11 -11.37 7.77 27.02
N GLY A 12 -11.61 6.67 27.73
CA GLY A 12 -10.77 6.28 28.87
C GLY A 12 -9.33 5.97 28.47
N ILE A 13 -9.14 5.28 27.33
CA ILE A 13 -7.81 5.00 26.77
C ILE A 13 -7.19 6.31 26.27
N TYR A 14 -7.95 7.08 25.48
CA TYR A 14 -7.48 8.36 24.98
C TYR A 14 -7.07 9.30 26.12
N SER A 15 -7.91 9.51 27.14
CA SER A 15 -7.59 10.40 28.28
C SER A 15 -6.37 9.94 29.08
N THR A 16 -6.14 8.63 29.15
CA THR A 16 -5.01 8.05 29.89
C THR A 16 -3.68 8.26 29.16
N TYR A 17 -3.66 8.08 27.84
CA TYR A 17 -2.45 8.23 27.04
C TYR A 17 -2.30 9.62 26.41
N HIS A 18 -3.33 10.47 26.48
CA HIS A 18 -3.33 11.83 25.95
C HIS A 18 -2.09 12.66 26.37
N PRO A 19 -1.68 12.65 27.65
CA PRO A 19 -0.50 13.39 28.10
C PRO A 19 0.82 12.85 27.54
N TYR A 20 0.88 11.58 27.14
CA TYR A 20 2.12 10.94 26.67
C TYR A 20 2.26 10.96 25.15
N ILE A 21 1.13 10.90 24.43
CA ILE A 21 1.09 10.88 22.98
C ILE A 21 1.06 12.30 22.41
N TYR A 22 0.32 13.23 23.04
CA TYR A 22 0.06 14.57 22.46
C TYR A 22 0.74 15.72 23.19
N ALA A 23 1.47 15.48 24.29
CA ALA A 23 2.40 16.49 24.84
C ALA A 23 3.69 16.62 24.01
N SER A 24 3.89 15.72 23.04
CA SER A 24 4.99 15.76 22.10
C SER A 24 4.48 16.24 20.73
N PRO A 25 5.35 16.77 19.85
CA PRO A 25 4.96 17.22 18.50
C PRO A 25 4.66 16.06 17.52
N GLN A 26 4.37 14.85 18.02
CA GLN A 26 4.06 13.67 17.20
C GLN A 26 2.76 13.89 16.41
N ARG A 27 2.85 13.78 15.08
CA ARG A 27 1.73 14.04 14.15
C ARG A 27 1.07 12.76 13.61
N GLN A 28 1.63 11.59 13.88
CA GLN A 28 1.16 10.31 13.32
C GLN A 28 1.38 9.19 14.35
N THR A 29 0.47 8.23 14.39
CA THR A 29 0.57 7.04 15.25
C THR A 29 0.50 5.76 14.42
N TRP A 30 1.25 4.75 14.87
CA TRP A 30 1.13 3.39 14.38
C TRP A 30 0.23 2.61 15.34
N LEU A 31 -1.01 2.41 14.90
CA LEU A 31 -2.05 1.68 15.61
C LEU A 31 -2.00 0.22 15.19
N ASP A 32 -0.96 -0.45 15.69
CA ASP A 32 -0.76 -1.88 15.48
C ASP A 32 -1.81 -2.72 16.21
N GLN A 33 -1.91 -4.00 15.85
CA GLN A 33 -2.78 -4.96 16.54
C GLN A 33 -4.27 -4.59 16.45
N ALA A 34 -4.70 -4.16 15.27
CA ALA A 34 -5.99 -3.49 15.07
C ALA A 34 -7.18 -4.44 14.83
N GLU A 35 -6.96 -5.75 14.73
CA GLU A 35 -8.01 -6.75 14.48
C GLU A 35 -9.03 -6.85 15.64
N PRO A 36 -8.65 -6.97 16.93
CA PRO A 36 -7.31 -7.11 17.54
C PRO A 36 -6.73 -8.53 17.48
N GLU A 37 -5.41 -8.67 17.59
CA GLU A 37 -4.74 -9.98 17.56
C GLU A 37 -4.89 -10.71 18.89
N TYR A 38 -5.93 -11.53 18.96
CA TYR A 38 -6.05 -12.50 20.03
C TYR A 38 -4.98 -13.56 19.89
N SER A 39 -4.45 -14.06 21.01
CA SER A 39 -3.55 -15.21 20.99
C SER A 39 -4.21 -16.46 20.40
N VAL A 40 -5.55 -16.57 20.50
CA VAL A 40 -6.38 -17.58 19.86
C VAL A 40 -7.66 -16.92 19.34
N TYR A 41 -8.00 -17.12 18.08
CA TYR A 41 -9.17 -16.49 17.43
C TYR A 41 -10.51 -17.20 17.71
N ASP A 42 -10.80 -17.46 18.98
CA ASP A 42 -12.07 -18.03 19.45
C ASP A 42 -13.12 -16.92 19.63
N PHE A 43 -13.67 -16.42 18.53
CA PHE A 43 -14.53 -15.22 18.52
C PHE A 43 -15.78 -15.33 19.41
N ASP A 44 -16.27 -16.52 19.70
CA ASP A 44 -17.41 -16.77 20.60
C ASP A 44 -17.08 -16.56 22.09
N ASN A 45 -15.80 -16.63 22.46
CA ASN A 45 -15.31 -16.46 23.83
C ASN A 45 -15.11 -14.98 24.23
N TYR A 46 -15.25 -14.04 23.29
CA TYR A 46 -15.01 -12.62 23.52
C TYR A 46 -16.31 -11.79 23.45
N ARG A 47 -16.39 -10.76 24.29
CA ARG A 47 -17.50 -9.80 24.31
C ARG A 47 -16.96 -8.37 24.40
N TYR A 48 -17.50 -7.49 23.57
CA TYR A 48 -17.25 -6.06 23.60
C TYR A 48 -18.40 -5.31 24.26
N PHE A 49 -18.21 -4.01 24.49
CA PHE A 49 -19.25 -3.15 25.03
C PHE A 49 -20.55 -3.19 24.22
N LEU A 50 -20.45 -3.20 22.88
CA LEU A 50 -21.61 -3.22 21.99
C LEU A 50 -22.30 -4.59 21.87
N GLY A 51 -21.70 -5.66 22.40
CA GLY A 51 -22.25 -7.01 22.33
C GLY A 51 -21.20 -8.11 22.16
N PRO A 52 -21.64 -9.37 21.97
CA PRO A 52 -20.74 -10.50 21.67
C PRO A 52 -19.88 -10.24 20.43
N ASN A 53 -18.62 -10.67 20.44
CA ASN A 53 -17.71 -10.45 19.32
C ASN A 53 -18.24 -11.06 18.01
N LEU A 54 -18.90 -12.23 18.05
CA LEU A 54 -19.63 -12.80 16.90
C LEU A 54 -20.61 -11.85 16.21
N GLN A 55 -21.20 -10.90 16.93
CA GLN A 55 -22.19 -9.97 16.40
C GLN A 55 -21.59 -8.63 15.95
N VAL A 56 -20.57 -8.14 16.66
CA VAL A 56 -20.08 -6.76 16.50
C VAL A 56 -18.58 -6.66 16.22
N GLY A 57 -17.86 -7.79 16.18
CA GLY A 57 -16.40 -7.88 16.22
C GLY A 57 -15.66 -7.00 15.23
N ASN A 58 -16.08 -7.11 13.97
CA ASN A 58 -15.42 -6.45 12.84
C ASN A 58 -15.44 -4.91 12.94
N ILE A 59 -16.26 -4.31 13.81
CA ILE A 59 -16.30 -2.86 13.99
C ILE A 59 -15.08 -2.31 14.74
N TYR A 60 -14.36 -3.17 15.47
CA TYR A 60 -13.25 -2.80 16.35
C TYR A 60 -12.18 -1.95 15.65
N PRO A 61 -11.57 -2.35 14.52
CA PRO A 61 -10.53 -1.55 13.85
C PRO A 61 -11.00 -0.15 13.45
N ARG A 62 -12.27 0.01 13.07
CA ARG A 62 -12.83 1.32 12.73
C ARG A 62 -12.91 2.23 13.95
N ASP A 63 -13.36 1.70 15.08
CA ASP A 63 -13.52 2.47 16.30
C ASP A 63 -12.17 2.74 16.98
N TYR A 64 -11.18 1.86 16.80
CA TYR A 64 -9.79 2.11 17.15
C TYR A 64 -9.22 3.30 16.36
N ALA A 65 -9.40 3.32 15.03
CA ALA A 65 -9.03 4.46 14.19
C ALA A 65 -9.73 5.76 14.65
N ARG A 66 -11.05 5.70 14.86
CA ARG A 66 -11.86 6.85 15.30
C ARG A 66 -11.35 7.46 16.59
N THR A 67 -11.01 6.62 17.57
CA THR A 67 -10.55 7.08 18.89
C THR A 67 -9.33 7.98 18.78
N PHE A 68 -8.34 7.61 17.96
CA PHE A 68 -7.14 8.43 17.75
C PHE A 68 -7.40 9.61 16.84
N PHE A 69 -8.19 9.43 15.78
CA PHE A 69 -8.52 10.50 14.85
C PHE A 69 -9.25 11.65 15.54
N ASP A 70 -10.36 11.36 16.24
CA ASP A 70 -11.15 12.37 16.95
C ASP A 70 -10.30 13.06 18.01
N GLY A 71 -9.50 12.27 18.73
CA GLY A 71 -8.55 12.78 19.71
C GLY A 71 -7.49 13.73 19.13
N MET A 72 -6.88 13.39 17.99
CA MET A 72 -5.94 14.29 17.30
C MET A 72 -6.63 15.59 16.84
N ARG A 73 -7.89 15.50 16.40
CA ARG A 73 -8.66 16.69 16.00
C ARG A 73 -8.98 17.57 17.21
N GLU A 74 -9.36 16.98 18.35
CA GLU A 74 -9.59 17.69 19.61
C GLU A 74 -8.33 18.40 20.13
N SER A 75 -7.14 17.82 19.90
CA SER A 75 -5.86 18.45 20.25
C SER A 75 -5.37 19.49 19.23
N GLY A 76 -6.19 19.83 18.23
CA GLY A 76 -5.89 20.86 17.23
C GLY A 76 -5.11 20.40 16.00
N GLN A 77 -4.91 19.09 15.80
CA GLN A 77 -4.26 18.58 14.60
C GLN A 77 -5.20 18.64 13.38
N GLU A 78 -4.69 19.16 12.27
CA GLU A 78 -5.38 19.10 10.97
C GLU A 78 -4.96 17.87 10.16
N ASN A 79 -5.92 17.24 9.49
CA ASN A 79 -5.74 16.07 8.62
C ASN A 79 -4.94 14.90 9.25
N PRO A 80 -5.38 14.32 10.38
CA PRO A 80 -4.72 13.17 10.96
C PRO A 80 -4.67 11.95 10.03
N VAL A 81 -3.53 11.28 10.03
CA VAL A 81 -3.27 10.03 9.31
C VAL A 81 -2.57 9.07 10.25
N ASN A 82 -3.10 7.87 10.40
CA ASN A 82 -2.54 6.85 11.28
C ASN A 82 -2.38 5.53 10.53
N LEU A 83 -1.30 4.82 10.81
CA LEU A 83 -1.02 3.51 10.23
C LEU A 83 -1.79 2.44 11.01
N LEU A 84 -2.68 1.68 10.36
CA LEU A 84 -3.56 0.65 10.96
C LEU A 84 -3.38 -0.71 10.30
N ARG A 85 -3.38 -1.79 11.10
CA ARG A 85 -3.19 -3.16 10.56
C ARG A 85 -4.47 -3.73 9.95
N CYS A 86 -5.61 -3.22 10.40
CA CYS A 86 -6.93 -3.72 10.05
C CYS A 86 -7.91 -2.56 9.87
N ALA A 87 -9.00 -2.81 9.16
CA ALA A 87 -10.04 -1.83 8.86
C ALA A 87 -11.41 -2.48 8.71
N TRP A 88 -12.45 -1.66 8.83
CA TRP A 88 -13.81 -2.03 8.46
C TRP A 88 -14.44 -0.92 7.62
N ALA A 89 -15.66 -1.18 7.12
CA ALA A 89 -16.39 -0.21 6.33
C ALA A 89 -16.50 1.14 7.06
N GLY A 90 -15.98 2.20 6.43
CA GLY A 90 -15.98 3.56 6.97
C GLY A 90 -14.69 3.97 7.70
N SER A 91 -13.71 3.07 7.89
CA SER A 91 -12.41 3.41 8.51
C SER A 91 -11.68 4.55 7.78
N GLN A 92 -11.86 4.69 6.46
CA GLN A 92 -11.25 5.77 5.67
C GLN A 92 -11.64 7.18 6.14
N LYS A 93 -12.77 7.33 6.85
CA LYS A 93 -13.20 8.62 7.44
C LYS A 93 -12.28 9.09 8.57
N TYR A 94 -11.55 8.16 9.17
CA TYR A 94 -10.73 8.38 10.36
C TYR A 94 -9.22 8.34 10.04
N GLY A 95 -8.85 8.72 8.81
CA GLY A 95 -7.45 8.82 8.40
C GLY A 95 -6.68 7.49 8.46
N ALA A 96 -7.38 6.37 8.24
CA ALA A 96 -6.77 5.04 8.34
C ALA A 96 -5.93 4.71 7.10
N LEU A 97 -4.60 4.81 7.25
CA LEU A 97 -3.62 4.23 6.33
C LEU A 97 -3.44 2.76 6.68
N VAL A 98 -4.02 1.86 5.89
CA VAL A 98 -3.97 0.43 6.19
C VAL A 98 -2.70 -0.19 5.62
N TRP A 99 -2.01 -1.07 6.36
CA TRP A 99 -1.03 -1.98 5.76
C TRP A 99 -1.44 -3.43 5.97
N SER A 100 -0.90 -4.32 5.15
CA SER A 100 -1.35 -5.72 5.06
C SER A 100 -0.79 -6.68 6.12
N GLY A 101 -0.18 -6.16 7.17
CA GLY A 101 0.28 -6.95 8.31
C GLY A 101 1.51 -7.82 8.04
N ASP A 102 1.64 -8.84 8.87
CA ASP A 102 2.90 -9.54 9.16
C ASP A 102 3.15 -10.70 8.19
N ILE A 103 3.19 -10.37 6.89
CA ILE A 103 3.29 -11.34 5.79
C ILE A 103 4.71 -11.89 5.61
N ALA A 104 4.83 -13.12 5.10
CA ALA A 104 6.13 -13.69 4.75
C ALA A 104 6.81 -12.94 3.60
N SER A 105 8.13 -12.82 3.65
CA SER A 105 8.99 -12.32 2.56
C SER A 105 9.08 -13.36 1.45
N SER A 106 8.04 -13.46 0.62
CA SER A 106 7.94 -14.45 -0.46
C SER A 106 7.26 -13.90 -1.71
N TRP A 107 7.52 -14.52 -2.86
CA TRP A 107 6.89 -14.17 -4.14
C TRP A 107 5.37 -14.40 -4.14
N SER A 108 4.88 -15.42 -3.44
CA SER A 108 3.45 -15.66 -3.29
C SER A 108 2.79 -14.55 -2.45
N SER A 109 3.42 -14.14 -1.35
CA SER A 109 2.96 -12.99 -0.57
C SER A 109 2.90 -11.74 -1.43
N PHE A 110 3.96 -11.44 -2.21
CA PHE A 110 4.01 -10.27 -3.07
C PHE A 110 2.86 -10.27 -4.10
N ARG A 111 2.62 -11.39 -4.78
CA ARG A 111 1.49 -11.53 -5.72
C ARG A 111 0.13 -11.31 -5.04
N ASN A 112 -0.04 -11.88 -3.84
CA ASN A 112 -1.26 -11.68 -3.05
C ASN A 112 -1.46 -10.21 -2.66
N GLN A 113 -0.38 -9.48 -2.37
CA GLN A 113 -0.47 -8.07 -1.98
C GLN A 113 -0.94 -7.17 -3.12
N LEU A 114 -0.59 -7.47 -4.37
CA LEU A 114 -1.11 -6.73 -5.51
C LEU A 114 -2.65 -6.85 -5.57
N ALA A 115 -3.18 -8.07 -5.43
CA ALA A 115 -4.62 -8.29 -5.39
C ALA A 115 -5.28 -7.66 -4.15
N ALA A 116 -4.66 -7.76 -2.98
CA ALA A 116 -5.17 -7.19 -1.74
C ALA A 116 -5.27 -5.65 -1.82
N GLY A 117 -4.21 -4.98 -2.26
CA GLY A 117 -4.19 -3.51 -2.38
C GLY A 117 -5.23 -2.98 -3.36
N LEU A 118 -5.40 -3.63 -4.50
CA LEU A 118 -6.44 -3.28 -5.48
C LEU A 118 -7.85 -3.43 -4.90
N ASN A 119 -8.13 -4.54 -4.22
CA ASN A 119 -9.43 -4.77 -3.58
C ASN A 119 -9.67 -3.81 -2.40
N MET A 120 -8.64 -3.46 -1.63
CA MET A 120 -8.74 -2.44 -0.57
C MET A 120 -9.08 -1.06 -1.13
N GLY A 121 -8.49 -0.71 -2.28
CA GLY A 121 -8.85 0.48 -3.04
C GLY A 121 -10.35 0.48 -3.40
N ILE A 122 -10.83 -0.58 -4.05
CA ILE A 122 -12.25 -0.74 -4.42
C ILE A 122 -13.18 -0.75 -3.19
N ALA A 123 -12.74 -1.30 -2.06
CA ALA A 123 -13.47 -1.28 -0.80
C ALA A 123 -13.56 0.11 -0.14
N GLY A 124 -12.97 1.14 -0.76
CA GLY A 124 -13.03 2.53 -0.30
C GLY A 124 -11.94 2.91 0.70
N LEU A 125 -10.83 2.17 0.74
CA LEU A 125 -9.65 2.44 1.57
C LEU A 125 -8.50 2.92 0.68
N PRO A 126 -8.48 4.21 0.26
CA PRO A 126 -7.49 4.73 -0.69
C PRO A 126 -6.08 4.83 -0.10
N TRP A 127 -5.96 4.86 1.23
CA TRP A 127 -4.69 4.88 1.93
C TRP A 127 -4.33 3.45 2.33
N TRP A 128 -3.51 2.83 1.49
CA TRP A 128 -3.06 1.46 1.69
C TRP A 128 -1.57 1.30 1.35
N THR A 129 -0.88 0.37 1.99
CA THR A 129 0.53 0.06 1.75
C THR A 129 0.89 -1.37 2.20
N THR A 130 2.16 -1.74 2.03
CA THR A 130 2.73 -3.01 2.52
C THR A 130 4.06 -2.74 3.22
N ASP A 131 4.59 -3.76 3.86
CA ASP A 131 6.01 -3.83 4.17
C ASP A 131 6.77 -4.13 2.87
N ILE A 132 7.55 -3.18 2.34
CA ILE A 132 8.37 -3.44 1.15
C ILE A 132 9.35 -4.58 1.46
N GLY A 133 9.25 -5.66 0.70
CA GLY A 133 10.01 -6.90 0.90
C GLY A 133 9.29 -7.96 1.75
N GLY A 134 8.10 -7.68 2.28
CA GLY A 134 7.43 -8.52 3.27
C GLY A 134 7.92 -8.26 4.70
N PHE A 135 7.28 -8.88 5.68
CA PHE A 135 7.62 -8.69 7.09
C PHE A 135 8.65 -9.71 7.59
N HIS A 136 8.33 -11.01 7.51
CA HIS A 136 9.14 -12.08 8.10
C HIS A 136 10.07 -12.80 7.12
N GLY A 137 11.22 -13.28 7.60
CA GLY A 137 12.06 -14.27 6.90
C GLY A 137 13.01 -13.73 5.83
N GLY A 138 13.02 -12.42 5.59
CA GLY A 138 13.93 -11.79 4.63
C GLY A 138 15.33 -11.60 5.18
N ILE A 139 16.36 -12.13 4.50
CA ILE A 139 17.77 -12.00 4.89
C ILE A 139 18.47 -11.01 3.94
N PRO A 140 18.88 -9.79 4.37
CA PRO A 140 19.50 -8.79 3.50
C PRO A 140 20.77 -9.26 2.76
N GLY A 141 21.45 -10.28 3.29
CA GLY A 141 22.61 -10.92 2.66
C GLY A 141 22.30 -11.95 1.57
N ASP A 142 21.06 -12.44 1.49
CA ASP A 142 20.65 -13.45 0.50
C ASP A 142 20.27 -12.79 -0.84
N GLU A 143 20.92 -13.21 -1.92
CA GLU A 143 20.64 -12.75 -3.28
C GLU A 143 19.20 -13.03 -3.71
N SER A 144 18.63 -14.15 -3.26
CA SER A 144 17.26 -14.53 -3.62
C SER A 144 16.24 -13.58 -2.99
N PHE A 145 16.47 -13.17 -1.74
CA PHE A 145 15.68 -12.15 -1.08
C PHE A 145 15.91 -10.76 -1.67
N ARG A 146 17.14 -10.40 -2.06
CA ARG A 146 17.44 -9.11 -2.70
C ARG A 146 16.66 -8.91 -4.00
N GLU A 147 16.48 -9.95 -4.81
CA GLU A 147 15.64 -9.85 -6.00
C GLU A 147 14.18 -9.53 -5.65
N LEU A 148 13.60 -10.29 -4.70
CA LEU A 148 12.24 -10.04 -4.21
C LEU A 148 12.11 -8.62 -3.66
N PHE A 149 13.05 -8.21 -2.80
CA PHE A 149 13.10 -6.89 -2.20
C PHE A 149 13.12 -5.80 -3.25
N VAL A 150 13.98 -5.90 -4.26
CA VAL A 150 14.04 -4.94 -5.38
C VAL A 150 12.69 -4.87 -6.08
N ARG A 151 12.10 -6.00 -6.52
CA ARG A 151 10.82 -5.95 -7.24
C ARG A 151 9.69 -5.36 -6.40
N TRP A 152 9.67 -5.65 -5.11
CA TRP A 152 8.70 -5.07 -4.19
C TRP A 152 8.94 -3.57 -3.96
N PHE A 153 10.19 -3.13 -3.89
CA PHE A 153 10.56 -1.72 -3.74
C PHE A 153 10.16 -0.91 -4.98
N GLN A 154 10.34 -1.49 -6.17
CA GLN A 154 9.90 -0.91 -7.44
C GLN A 154 8.40 -0.66 -7.44
N TRP A 155 7.62 -1.68 -7.10
CA TRP A 155 6.18 -1.58 -6.97
C TRP A 155 5.76 -0.57 -5.88
N GLY A 156 6.43 -0.58 -4.73
CA GLY A 156 6.15 0.31 -3.60
C GLY A 156 6.22 1.80 -3.93
N ALA A 157 7.04 2.21 -4.90
CA ALA A 157 7.08 3.60 -5.37
C ALA A 157 5.75 4.05 -6.02
N PHE A 158 5.01 3.11 -6.59
CA PHE A 158 3.71 3.27 -7.25
C PHE A 158 2.55 2.74 -6.41
N CYS A 159 2.75 2.57 -5.09
CA CYS A 159 1.70 2.36 -4.11
C CYS A 159 1.20 3.70 -3.52
N PRO A 160 0.02 3.73 -2.87
CA PRO A 160 -0.50 4.96 -2.27
C PRO A 160 0.48 5.59 -1.27
N VAL A 161 1.11 4.76 -0.42
CA VAL A 161 2.23 5.12 0.44
C VAL A 161 3.41 4.18 0.17
N MET A 162 4.61 4.76 0.03
CA MET A 162 5.86 4.01 -0.10
C MET A 162 6.48 3.86 1.29
N ARG A 163 6.46 2.65 1.85
CA ARG A 163 6.92 2.37 3.22
C ARG A 163 7.84 1.15 3.26
N LEU A 164 9.06 1.36 3.74
CA LEU A 164 10.01 0.29 4.00
C LEU A 164 9.90 -0.15 5.46
N HIS A 165 9.58 -1.42 5.67
CA HIS A 165 9.49 -2.06 6.98
C HIS A 165 9.74 -3.57 6.84
N GLY A 166 9.94 -4.25 7.95
CA GLY A 166 10.18 -5.69 8.02
C GLY A 166 11.04 -6.10 9.20
N ASP A 167 10.81 -7.31 9.69
CA ASP A 167 11.59 -7.96 10.75
C ASP A 167 12.59 -8.91 10.10
N ARG A 168 13.77 -8.35 9.79
CA ARG A 168 14.79 -9.01 8.95
C ARG A 168 15.59 -10.03 9.74
N GLU A 169 15.98 -11.08 9.05
CA GLU A 169 16.86 -12.12 9.56
C GLU A 169 18.34 -11.83 9.20
N PRO A 170 19.31 -12.30 10.00
CA PRO A 170 19.12 -12.92 11.32
C PRO A 170 18.72 -11.88 12.38
N LYS A 171 17.84 -12.27 13.32
CA LYS A 171 17.51 -11.44 14.48
C LYS A 171 18.69 -11.22 15.42
N ASN A 172 18.73 -10.04 16.04
CA ASN A 172 19.69 -9.67 17.07
C ASN A 172 19.18 -10.06 18.46
N GLY A 173 19.70 -11.18 18.99
CA GLY A 173 19.35 -11.69 20.33
C GLY A 173 18.26 -12.75 20.32
N GLY A 174 17.91 -13.26 21.51
CA GLY A 174 17.02 -14.42 21.67
C GLY A 174 15.65 -14.11 22.30
N LEU A 175 15.28 -12.83 22.45
CA LEU A 175 13.98 -12.45 23.03
C LEU A 175 12.93 -12.24 21.93
N SER A 176 11.65 -12.41 22.25
CA SER A 176 10.56 -12.19 21.29
C SER A 176 10.49 -10.76 20.76
N SER A 177 10.96 -9.77 21.53
CA SER A 177 11.05 -8.36 21.16
C SER A 177 12.43 -7.93 20.62
N SER A 178 13.28 -8.89 20.27
CA SER A 178 14.59 -8.61 19.67
C SER A 178 14.44 -7.92 18.31
N SER A 179 15.29 -6.93 18.04
CA SER A 179 15.33 -6.28 16.73
C SER A 179 15.81 -7.26 15.67
N GLY A 180 15.23 -7.18 14.47
CA GLY A 180 15.78 -7.81 13.28
C GLY A 180 17.13 -7.21 12.84
N ALA A 181 17.66 -7.75 11.75
CA ALA A 181 18.81 -7.22 11.02
C ALA A 181 18.52 -5.83 10.40
N PRO A 182 19.55 -5.08 9.96
CA PRO A 182 19.39 -3.79 9.28
C PRO A 182 18.46 -3.88 8.06
N ASN A 183 17.66 -2.84 7.84
CA ASN A 183 16.64 -2.81 6.77
C ASN A 183 16.72 -1.54 5.91
N GLU A 184 17.71 -0.67 6.12
CA GLU A 184 17.91 0.52 5.30
C GLU A 184 18.36 0.16 3.89
N ILE A 185 18.15 1.04 2.91
CA ILE A 185 18.42 0.76 1.49
C ILE A 185 19.89 0.42 1.18
N TRP A 186 20.83 0.85 2.03
CA TRP A 186 22.26 0.56 1.89
C TRP A 186 22.65 -0.82 2.47
N SER A 187 21.73 -1.50 3.15
CA SER A 187 21.96 -2.80 3.81
C SER A 187 21.92 -3.99 2.84
N TYR A 188 21.61 -3.74 1.55
CA TYR A 188 21.39 -4.74 0.51
C TYR A 188 22.47 -4.78 -0.57
N GLY A 189 23.58 -4.07 -0.37
CA GLY A 189 24.69 -3.97 -1.32
C GLY A 189 24.49 -2.87 -2.38
N PRO A 190 25.57 -2.54 -3.12
CA PRO A 190 25.62 -1.34 -3.96
C PRO A 190 24.65 -1.35 -5.14
N VAL A 191 24.43 -2.52 -5.77
CA VAL A 191 23.48 -2.65 -6.89
C VAL A 191 22.04 -2.36 -6.44
N VAL A 192 21.62 -2.97 -5.32
CA VAL A 192 20.27 -2.76 -4.77
C VAL A 192 20.11 -1.32 -4.30
N TYR A 193 21.13 -0.75 -3.66
CA TYR A 193 21.13 0.64 -3.22
C TYR A 193 20.85 1.62 -4.37
N GLU A 194 21.53 1.50 -5.52
CA GLU A 194 21.31 2.40 -6.66
C GLU A 194 19.90 2.23 -7.25
N ILE A 195 19.37 1.01 -7.29
CA ILE A 195 17.99 0.78 -7.73
C ILE A 195 17.01 1.42 -6.75
N CYS A 196 17.17 1.22 -5.45
CA CYS A 196 16.32 1.86 -4.44
C CYS A 196 16.39 3.40 -4.52
N ARG A 197 17.59 3.96 -4.68
CA ARG A 197 17.80 5.40 -4.87
C ARG A 197 17.05 5.93 -6.08
N LYS A 198 17.13 5.25 -7.24
CA LYS A 198 16.34 5.60 -8.45
C LYS A 198 14.85 5.68 -8.15
N TYR A 199 14.29 4.69 -7.45
CA TYR A 199 12.84 4.66 -7.15
C TYR A 199 12.41 5.65 -6.07
N LEU A 200 13.29 6.00 -5.13
CA LEU A 200 13.06 7.12 -4.20
C LEU A 200 12.98 8.46 -4.95
N LEU A 201 13.87 8.70 -5.93
CA LEU A 201 13.83 9.90 -6.76
C LEU A 201 12.56 9.96 -7.63
N ILE A 202 12.16 8.82 -8.23
CA ILE A 202 10.88 8.71 -8.94
C ILE A 202 9.72 9.05 -7.99
N ARG A 203 9.70 8.50 -6.77
CA ARG A 203 8.66 8.77 -5.78
C ARG A 203 8.57 10.25 -5.43
N GLU A 204 9.69 10.93 -5.23
CA GLU A 204 9.73 12.37 -4.95
C GLU A 204 9.25 13.20 -6.14
N GLN A 205 9.61 12.83 -7.37
CA GLN A 205 9.09 13.49 -8.58
C GLN A 205 7.57 13.31 -8.70
N LEU A 206 7.06 12.12 -8.40
CA LEU A 206 5.63 11.80 -8.42
C LEU A 206 4.88 12.35 -7.19
N ARG A 207 5.52 13.04 -6.25
CA ARG A 207 4.87 13.53 -5.02
C ARG A 207 3.72 14.50 -5.31
N GLY A 208 3.89 15.39 -6.29
CA GLY A 208 2.83 16.31 -6.73
C GLY A 208 1.63 15.57 -7.32
N TYR A 209 1.90 14.63 -8.23
CA TYR A 209 0.89 13.76 -8.84
C TYR A 209 0.15 12.91 -7.79
N THR A 210 0.89 12.31 -6.86
CA THR A 210 0.34 11.51 -5.76
C THR A 210 -0.58 12.34 -4.87
N ARG A 211 -0.20 13.58 -4.53
CA ARG A 211 -1.06 14.50 -3.76
C ARG A 211 -2.35 14.84 -4.51
N ARG A 212 -2.30 15.01 -5.83
CA ARG A 212 -3.50 15.19 -6.67
C ARG A 212 -4.41 13.95 -6.58
N LEU A 213 -3.86 12.73 -6.67
CA LEU A 213 -4.64 11.50 -6.50
C LEU A 213 -5.26 11.39 -5.10
N MET A 214 -4.52 11.74 -4.05
CA MET A 214 -5.07 11.76 -2.68
C MET A 214 -6.19 12.79 -2.51
N ALA A 215 -6.08 13.95 -3.17
CA ALA A 215 -7.14 14.95 -3.18
C ALA A 215 -8.37 14.48 -3.99
N GLU A 216 -8.14 13.72 -5.07
CA GLU A 216 -9.22 13.07 -5.81
C GLU A 216 -9.93 12.01 -4.96
N ALA A 217 -9.17 11.16 -4.26
CA ALA A 217 -9.69 10.15 -3.33
C ALA A 217 -10.55 10.81 -2.24
N HIS A 218 -10.10 11.93 -1.69
CA HIS A 218 -10.88 12.70 -0.70
C HIS A 218 -12.20 13.23 -1.27
N LYS A 219 -12.22 13.73 -2.51
CA LYS A 219 -13.41 14.36 -3.12
C LYS A 219 -14.39 13.37 -3.72
N LYS A 220 -13.91 12.27 -4.31
CA LYS A 220 -14.70 11.35 -5.14
C LYS A 220 -14.76 9.93 -4.60
N GLY A 221 -13.87 9.57 -3.68
CA GLY A 221 -13.68 8.18 -3.25
C GLY A 221 -12.84 7.34 -4.22
N SER A 222 -12.24 7.95 -5.26
CA SER A 222 -11.41 7.23 -6.22
C SER A 222 -10.20 6.56 -5.52
N PRO A 223 -9.93 5.27 -5.78
CA PRO A 223 -8.70 4.63 -5.33
C PRO A 223 -7.45 5.29 -5.92
N VAL A 224 -6.32 5.20 -5.23
CA VAL A 224 -5.03 5.70 -5.73
C VAL A 224 -4.38 4.69 -6.68
N ILE A 225 -4.40 3.41 -6.32
CA ILE A 225 -4.10 2.29 -7.22
C ILE A 225 -5.43 1.69 -7.67
N ARG A 226 -5.59 1.48 -8.97
CA ARG A 226 -6.87 1.20 -9.60
C ARG A 226 -6.77 -0.07 -10.45
N PRO A 227 -7.68 -1.05 -10.29
CA PRO A 227 -7.81 -2.12 -11.27
C PRO A 227 -8.04 -1.54 -12.66
N LEU A 228 -7.58 -2.22 -13.72
CA LEU A 228 -7.70 -1.67 -15.07
C LEU A 228 -9.15 -1.34 -15.45
N PHE A 229 -10.12 -2.19 -15.05
CA PHE A 229 -11.54 -1.96 -15.35
C PHE A 229 -12.08 -0.64 -14.77
N TYR A 230 -11.42 -0.09 -13.73
CA TYR A 230 -11.83 1.18 -13.15
C TYR A 230 -11.55 2.35 -14.11
N GLU A 231 -10.44 2.28 -14.84
CA GLU A 231 -10.05 3.31 -15.84
C GLU A 231 -10.54 2.97 -17.25
N PHE A 232 -10.73 1.68 -17.55
CA PHE A 232 -11.10 1.18 -18.87
C PHE A 232 -12.31 0.23 -18.76
N PRO A 233 -13.48 0.72 -18.33
CA PRO A 233 -14.64 -0.13 -18.08
C PRO A 233 -15.21 -0.78 -19.36
N ASP A 234 -15.04 -0.12 -20.51
CA ASP A 234 -15.54 -0.60 -21.80
C ASP A 234 -14.60 -1.61 -22.48
N ASP A 235 -13.42 -1.85 -21.92
CA ASP A 235 -12.45 -2.82 -22.41
C ASP A 235 -12.64 -4.18 -21.72
N PRO A 236 -13.17 -5.22 -22.39
CA PRO A 236 -13.47 -6.50 -21.75
C PRO A 236 -12.24 -7.22 -21.20
N GLN A 237 -11.05 -6.93 -21.72
CA GLN A 237 -9.82 -7.55 -21.25
C GLN A 237 -9.39 -6.97 -19.89
N CYS A 238 -9.68 -5.70 -19.63
CA CYS A 238 -9.42 -5.02 -18.37
C CYS A 238 -10.19 -5.61 -17.18
N TRP A 239 -11.29 -6.33 -17.43
CA TRP A 239 -12.04 -7.09 -16.43
C TRP A 239 -11.49 -8.50 -16.16
N LYS A 240 -10.74 -9.07 -17.11
CA LYS A 240 -10.33 -10.49 -17.09
C LYS A 240 -8.89 -10.71 -16.60
N LEU A 241 -8.03 -9.71 -16.76
CA LEU A 241 -6.61 -9.82 -16.43
C LEU A 241 -6.31 -10.09 -14.94
N GLY A 242 -7.23 -9.71 -14.05
CA GLY A 242 -7.01 -9.81 -12.61
C GLY A 242 -5.88 -8.91 -12.12
N ALA A 243 -5.21 -9.32 -11.05
CA ALA A 243 -4.15 -8.55 -10.40
C ALA A 243 -2.77 -8.85 -11.01
N THR A 244 -2.56 -8.45 -12.28
CA THR A 244 -1.28 -8.59 -13.01
C THR A 244 -0.65 -7.24 -13.35
N GLN A 245 -1.49 -6.24 -13.61
CA GLN A 245 -1.13 -4.87 -13.92
C GLN A 245 -2.24 -3.95 -13.40
N TYR A 246 -1.92 -2.69 -13.17
CA TYR A 246 -2.88 -1.74 -12.59
C TYR A 246 -2.56 -0.31 -13.00
N MET A 247 -3.50 0.59 -12.77
CA MET A 247 -3.31 2.01 -13.00
C MET A 247 -2.96 2.71 -11.68
N TYR A 248 -1.83 3.43 -11.65
CA TYR A 248 -1.51 4.38 -10.57
C TYR A 248 -2.10 5.74 -10.92
N GLY A 249 -3.33 5.96 -10.46
CA GLY A 249 -4.16 7.07 -10.89
C GLY A 249 -4.64 6.90 -12.34
N ASP A 250 -4.69 8.00 -13.07
CA ASP A 250 -5.14 8.09 -14.47
C ASP A 250 -3.98 8.00 -15.49
N ALA A 251 -2.73 8.23 -15.07
CA ALA A 251 -1.62 8.44 -15.99
C ALA A 251 -0.67 7.24 -16.18
N TYR A 252 -0.45 6.41 -15.16
CA TYR A 252 0.61 5.39 -15.17
C TYR A 252 0.03 3.98 -15.15
N LEU A 253 0.26 3.22 -16.21
CA LEU A 253 0.02 1.78 -16.25
C LEU A 253 1.25 1.07 -15.68
N CYS A 254 1.10 0.48 -14.49
CA CYS A 254 2.17 -0.21 -13.77
C CYS A 254 2.05 -1.72 -13.96
N CYS A 255 3.16 -2.38 -14.30
CA CYS A 255 3.24 -3.83 -14.52
C CYS A 255 4.28 -4.45 -13.58
N PRO A 256 3.91 -4.77 -12.32
CA PRO A 256 4.84 -5.35 -11.35
C PRO A 256 5.38 -6.72 -11.79
N VAL A 257 6.67 -6.93 -11.58
CA VAL A 257 7.32 -8.24 -11.82
C VAL A 257 7.16 -9.08 -10.55
N VAL A 258 6.20 -10.01 -10.54
CA VAL A 258 5.81 -10.82 -9.37
C VAL A 258 6.31 -12.27 -9.43
N GLU A 259 7.34 -12.54 -10.25
CA GLU A 259 7.96 -13.85 -10.40
C GLU A 259 9.49 -13.78 -10.32
N LYS A 260 10.08 -14.76 -9.63
CA LYS A 260 11.52 -14.88 -9.45
C LYS A 260 12.23 -15.06 -10.79
N GLY A 261 13.34 -14.35 -11.01
CA GLY A 261 14.16 -14.48 -12.21
C GLY A 261 13.56 -13.89 -13.49
N MET A 262 12.33 -13.37 -13.47
CA MET A 262 11.67 -12.84 -14.66
C MET A 262 12.39 -11.58 -15.18
N ARG A 263 12.72 -11.58 -16.47
CA ARG A 263 13.41 -10.49 -17.19
C ARG A 263 12.71 -10.04 -18.47
N LYS A 264 11.66 -10.77 -18.86
CA LYS A 264 10.71 -10.40 -19.90
C LYS A 264 9.32 -10.78 -19.43
N MET A 265 8.31 -10.03 -19.86
CA MET A 265 6.90 -10.34 -19.56
C MET A 265 5.98 -9.84 -20.65
N ASP A 266 4.84 -10.50 -20.80
CA ASP A 266 3.74 -10.02 -21.61
C ASP A 266 2.94 -8.97 -20.82
N VAL A 267 2.67 -7.83 -21.46
CA VAL A 267 1.88 -6.74 -20.91
C VAL A 267 0.72 -6.46 -21.85
N TYR A 268 -0.48 -6.39 -21.30
CA TYR A 268 -1.63 -5.87 -22.03
C TYR A 268 -1.62 -4.34 -21.97
N LEU A 269 -1.76 -3.69 -23.11
CA LEU A 269 -1.96 -2.26 -23.21
C LEU A 269 -3.45 -1.99 -23.41
N PRO A 270 -4.15 -1.40 -22.43
CA PRO A 270 -5.58 -1.11 -22.56
C PRO A 270 -5.89 -0.26 -23.79
N THR A 271 -7.08 -0.45 -24.34
CA THR A 271 -7.57 0.38 -25.45
C THR A 271 -7.60 1.85 -25.03
N LEU A 272 -7.05 2.72 -25.87
CA LEU A 272 -7.05 4.17 -25.67
C LEU A 272 -8.03 4.85 -26.62
N GLU A 273 -8.41 6.09 -26.30
CA GLU A 273 -9.19 6.93 -27.20
C GLU A 273 -8.40 7.25 -28.49
N HIS A 274 -9.12 7.63 -29.55
CA HIS A 274 -8.48 7.98 -30.82
C HIS A 274 -7.47 9.12 -30.66
N GLY A 275 -6.23 8.87 -31.09
CA GLY A 275 -5.16 9.86 -31.05
C GLY A 275 -4.21 9.74 -29.86
N GLU A 276 -4.39 8.75 -28.98
CA GLU A 276 -3.42 8.43 -27.94
C GLU A 276 -2.67 7.13 -28.24
N GLN A 277 -1.46 7.03 -27.72
CA GLN A 277 -0.63 5.82 -27.73
C GLN A 277 0.00 5.62 -26.34
N TRP A 278 0.36 4.38 -26.04
CA TRP A 278 1.18 4.07 -24.89
C TRP A 278 2.66 4.29 -25.21
N ALA A 279 3.39 4.87 -24.27
CA ALA A 279 4.84 4.97 -24.31
C ALA A 279 5.40 4.50 -22.97
N PHE A 280 6.66 4.04 -22.94
CA PHE A 280 7.31 3.79 -21.66
C PHE A 280 7.40 5.08 -20.85
N PHE A 281 7.10 4.98 -19.56
CA PHE A 281 7.52 5.99 -18.59
C PHE A 281 9.05 5.93 -18.52
N SER A 282 9.73 7.01 -18.88
CA SER A 282 11.18 7.10 -18.71
C SER A 282 11.50 8.27 -17.79
N TYR A 283 12.34 7.98 -16.80
CA TYR A 283 12.85 8.97 -15.86
C TYR A 283 13.92 9.88 -16.50
N THR A 284 14.52 9.47 -17.63
CA THR A 284 15.70 10.14 -18.23
C THR A 284 15.56 10.51 -19.71
N GLU A 285 14.60 9.97 -20.47
CA GLU A 285 14.50 10.20 -21.92
C GLU A 285 13.04 10.28 -22.43
N SER A 286 12.75 11.20 -23.35
CA SER A 286 11.39 11.52 -23.82
C SER A 286 10.97 10.83 -25.13
N GLU A 287 11.86 10.06 -25.77
CA GLU A 287 11.64 9.50 -27.10
C GLU A 287 11.76 7.98 -27.08
N GLY A 288 10.69 7.35 -26.59
CA GLY A 288 10.52 5.91 -26.62
C GLY A 288 9.64 5.46 -27.79
N ARG A 289 9.79 4.18 -28.16
CA ARG A 289 8.81 3.45 -28.96
C ARG A 289 7.41 3.66 -28.37
N THR A 290 6.42 3.82 -29.25
CA THR A 290 5.02 3.88 -28.87
C THR A 290 4.29 2.63 -29.33
N TRP A 291 3.16 2.35 -28.68
CA TRP A 291 2.29 1.22 -28.99
C TRP A 291 0.83 1.66 -29.00
N GLU A 292 0.07 1.02 -29.87
CA GLU A 292 -1.39 1.13 -29.85
C GLU A 292 -1.96 0.36 -28.65
N GLY A 293 -3.04 0.91 -28.07
CA GLY A 293 -3.86 0.18 -27.10
C GLY A 293 -4.58 -1.02 -27.72
N GLY A 294 -5.17 -1.84 -26.88
CA GLY A 294 -5.87 -3.07 -27.29
C GLY A 294 -4.94 -4.22 -27.69
N SER A 295 -3.66 -4.16 -27.32
CA SER A 295 -2.65 -5.12 -27.75
C SER A 295 -1.89 -5.74 -26.56
N ILE A 296 -1.36 -6.96 -26.75
CA ILE A 296 -0.40 -7.58 -25.84
C ILE A 296 0.98 -7.44 -26.46
N ILE A 297 1.95 -7.01 -25.67
CA ILE A 297 3.34 -6.84 -26.09
C ILE A 297 4.28 -7.56 -25.13
N GLU A 298 5.33 -8.17 -25.67
CA GLU A 298 6.46 -8.66 -24.86
C GLU A 298 7.39 -7.48 -24.57
N VAL A 299 7.75 -7.29 -23.31
CA VAL A 299 8.66 -6.22 -22.87
C VAL A 299 9.74 -6.72 -21.94
N ASP A 300 10.90 -6.07 -22.03
CA ASP A 300 12.00 -6.30 -21.10
C ASP A 300 11.67 -5.72 -19.72
N CYS A 301 11.97 -6.51 -18.68
CA CYS A 301 11.87 -6.10 -17.29
C CYS A 301 13.19 -6.44 -16.55
N PRO A 302 14.31 -5.78 -16.89
CA PRO A 302 15.58 -6.01 -16.21
C PRO A 302 15.48 -5.70 -14.71
N LEU A 303 16.44 -6.15 -13.91
CA LEU A 303 16.36 -6.03 -12.44
C LEU A 303 16.17 -4.58 -11.97
N ASP A 304 16.73 -3.60 -12.68
CA ASP A 304 16.70 -2.18 -12.34
C ASP A 304 15.46 -1.42 -12.87
N TRP A 305 14.55 -2.12 -13.58
CA TRP A 305 13.35 -1.53 -14.17
C TRP A 305 12.10 -2.42 -14.05
N MET A 306 11.02 -1.83 -13.56
CA MET A 306 9.68 -2.37 -13.62
C MET A 306 8.97 -1.67 -14.78
N PRO A 307 8.35 -2.40 -15.74
CA PRO A 307 7.64 -1.77 -16.84
C PRO A 307 6.52 -0.87 -16.33
N VAL A 308 6.57 0.39 -16.74
CA VAL A 308 5.55 1.41 -16.49
C VAL A 308 5.31 2.16 -17.79
N PHE A 309 4.05 2.40 -18.14
CA PHE A 309 3.65 3.12 -19.34
C PHE A 309 2.84 4.36 -19.02
N VAL A 310 2.90 5.35 -19.90
CA VAL A 310 2.12 6.58 -19.86
C VAL A 310 1.40 6.77 -21.19
N ARG A 311 0.29 7.52 -21.15
CA ARG A 311 -0.40 7.97 -22.36
C ARG A 311 0.40 9.10 -23.00
N LYS A 312 0.54 9.07 -24.33
CA LYS A 312 1.14 10.12 -25.15
C LYS A 312 0.21 10.41 -26.33
N SER A 313 -0.09 11.68 -26.56
CA SER A 313 -0.81 12.09 -27.76
C SER A 313 0.03 11.77 -29.00
N ARG A 314 -0.62 11.27 -30.06
CA ARG A 314 0.00 11.13 -31.38
C ARG A 314 0.43 12.52 -31.87
N ALA A 315 1.64 12.59 -32.40
CA ALA A 315 2.14 13.80 -33.08
C ALA A 315 1.39 14.04 -34.40
#